data_AF-A0A972LXQ1-F1
#
_entry.id   AF-A0A972LXQ1-F1
#
_cell.length_a   1.000
_cell.length_b   1.000
_cell.length_c   1.000
_cell.angle_alpha   90.00
_cell.angle_beta   90.00
_cell.angle_gamma   90.00
#
_symmetry.space_group_name_H-M   'P 1'
#
loop_
_entity.id
_entity.type
_entity.pdbx_description
1 polymer ?
#
loop_
_entity_poly.entity_id
_entity_poly.type
_entity_poly.pdbx_seq_one_letter_code
_entity_poly.pdbx_strand_id
1 'polypeptide(L)'
;MGWIYGPVNNVEDIARINCIIRDEMMIAESPEVLTELKKRSDYLCTLTHSPFWKKKFGDKIDLLKEEAIKQNRATVRLANMIAKVRGWNKEYSPWGKDKYPDFEKHLQEVVDMLLEEIEKSVYEDKTQIEVDIRKLFCQIRFSMLYADSKEKLYALKKKAEVWVFTTFGKIFVMLFDVDALVKLRDMTVAEFNRTIDLANIVAEYNGWDIEFEYFNESDMEQEEDIEEYIERLEEEEKKASEYIPTEAKYGDAKVLWIVYELPKVRRGKKRRAKRVYLPADAEDIQFEGPDWFETRFGRRVWGIKITYTKTIGPRVIRRGDMEISIGPTKVKRSKIVSLPEGVTEYEVMDTRPADAMAIA
;
A
#
# COMPACT_ATOMS: atom_id res chain seq x y z
N MET A 1 28.99 -17.96 13.03
CA MET A 1 27.92 -16.98 13.31
C MET A 1 27.11 -16.85 12.03
N GLY A 2 25.83 -17.26 12.05
CA GLY A 2 24.98 -17.25 10.87
C GLY A 2 24.74 -15.82 10.39
N TRP A 3 24.81 -15.59 9.08
CA TRP A 3 24.58 -14.28 8.49
C TRP A 3 23.06 -14.05 8.47
N ILE A 4 22.52 -13.28 9.42
CA ILE A 4 21.06 -13.07 9.56
C ILE A 4 20.46 -12.44 8.29
N TYR A 5 21.19 -11.54 7.62
CA TYR A 5 20.71 -10.83 6.41
C TYR A 5 21.61 -11.01 5.17
N GLY A 6 22.54 -11.97 5.23
CA GLY A 6 23.55 -12.19 4.20
C GLY A 6 24.70 -11.18 4.22
N PRO A 7 25.63 -11.27 3.24
CA PRO A 7 26.81 -10.41 3.19
C PRO A 7 26.52 -8.99 2.74
N VAL A 8 27.34 -8.06 3.25
CA VAL A 8 27.44 -6.69 2.74
C VAL A 8 28.61 -6.65 1.77
N ASN A 9 28.33 -6.42 0.49
CA ASN A 9 29.32 -6.36 -0.58
C ASN A 9 29.36 -4.99 -1.27
N ASN A 10 28.31 -4.19 -1.13
CA ASN A 10 28.21 -2.85 -1.68
C ASN A 10 27.35 -1.93 -0.79
N VAL A 11 27.09 -0.71 -1.27
CA VAL A 11 26.30 0.31 -0.55
C VAL A 11 24.83 -0.09 -0.52
N GLU A 12 24.34 -0.68 -1.61
CA GLU A 12 22.96 -1.11 -1.80
C GLU A 12 22.56 -2.18 -0.77
N ASP A 13 23.50 -3.04 -0.37
CA ASP A 13 23.28 -4.03 0.69
C ASP A 13 22.94 -3.39 2.04
N ILE A 14 23.53 -2.24 2.37
CA ILE A 14 23.21 -1.52 3.63
C ILE A 14 21.76 -1.03 3.61
N ALA A 15 21.33 -0.46 2.47
CA ALA A 15 19.96 0.00 2.28
C ALA A 15 18.97 -1.18 2.34
N ARG A 16 19.27 -2.27 1.62
CA ARG A 16 18.47 -3.50 1.59
C ARG A 16 18.29 -4.09 2.99
N ILE A 17 19.38 -4.27 3.74
CA ILE A 17 19.34 -4.86 5.09
C ILE A 17 18.52 -3.97 6.03
N ASN A 18 18.72 -2.65 6.01
CA ASN A 18 17.92 -1.75 6.85
C ASN A 18 16.44 -1.72 6.45
N CYS A 19 16.11 -1.90 5.17
CA CYS A 19 14.72 -2.07 4.76
C CYS A 19 14.10 -3.33 5.38
N ILE A 20 14.81 -4.47 5.38
CA ILE A 20 14.34 -5.70 6.03
C ILE A 20 14.17 -5.48 7.54
N ILE A 21 15.15 -4.86 8.20
CA ILE A 21 15.06 -4.52 9.64
C ILE A 21 13.80 -3.71 9.94
N ARG A 22 13.50 -2.69 9.13
CA ARG A 22 12.31 -1.85 9.32
C ARG A 22 11.00 -2.63 9.13
N ASP A 23 10.96 -3.55 8.17
CA ASP A 23 9.78 -4.40 7.99
C ASP A 23 9.56 -5.32 9.21
N GLU A 24 10.64 -5.89 9.76
CA GLU A 24 10.59 -6.66 11.02
C GLU A 24 10.16 -5.78 12.21
N MET A 25 10.50 -4.48 12.22
CA MET A 25 10.08 -3.56 13.28
C MET A 25 8.56 -3.36 13.29
N MET A 26 7.93 -3.23 12.12
CA MET A 26 6.48 -2.98 12.03
C MET A 26 5.66 -4.07 12.72
N ILE A 27 6.14 -5.31 12.68
CA ILE A 27 5.51 -6.47 13.30
C ILE A 27 6.08 -6.85 14.67
N ALA A 28 7.08 -6.14 15.19
CA ALA A 28 7.72 -6.47 16.46
C ALA A 28 6.70 -6.46 17.61
N GLU A 29 6.59 -7.53 18.40
CA GLU A 29 5.53 -7.65 19.42
C GLU A 29 5.88 -7.03 20.78
N SER A 30 7.15 -6.67 21.00
CA SER A 30 7.65 -6.17 22.29
C SER A 30 8.71 -5.08 22.14
N PRO A 31 8.87 -4.21 23.16
CA PRO A 31 9.92 -3.19 23.16
C PRO A 31 11.33 -3.80 23.16
N GLU A 32 11.51 -5.01 23.66
CA GLU A 32 12.79 -5.74 23.62
C GLU A 32 13.15 -6.13 22.19
N VAL A 33 12.20 -6.70 21.44
CA VAL A 33 12.40 -7.06 20.02
C VAL A 33 12.70 -5.82 19.20
N LEU A 34 11.94 -4.73 19.41
CA LEU A 34 12.18 -3.45 18.72
C LEU A 34 13.58 -2.90 19.01
N THR A 35 14.04 -3.02 20.26
CA THR A 35 15.38 -2.60 20.68
C THR A 35 16.47 -3.43 19.99
N GLU A 36 16.31 -4.74 19.88
CA GLU A 36 17.26 -5.61 19.19
C GLU A 36 17.34 -5.29 17.69
N LEU A 37 16.20 -5.05 17.04
CA LEU A 37 16.17 -4.62 15.64
C LEU A 37 16.88 -3.28 15.43
N LYS A 38 16.69 -2.32 16.34
CA LYS A 38 17.42 -1.04 16.32
C LYS A 38 18.93 -1.27 16.45
N LYS A 39 19.37 -2.11 17.39
CA LYS A 39 20.79 -2.46 17.57
C LYS A 39 21.41 -3.09 16.32
N ARG A 40 20.65 -3.88 15.54
CA ARG A 40 21.14 -4.44 14.27
C ARG A 40 21.48 -3.34 13.26
N SER A 41 20.71 -2.25 13.23
CA SER A 41 21.03 -1.07 12.42
C SER A 41 22.27 -0.31 12.96
N ASP A 42 22.36 -0.11 14.28
CA ASP A 42 23.55 0.50 14.91
C ASP A 42 24.84 -0.29 14.62
N TYR A 43 24.72 -1.61 14.55
CA TYR A 43 25.84 -2.49 14.26
C TYR A 43 26.38 -2.26 12.85
N LEU A 44 25.51 -2.00 11.86
CA LEU A 44 25.95 -1.63 10.50
C LEU A 44 26.75 -0.32 10.51
N CYS A 45 26.31 0.70 11.25
CA CYS A 45 27.11 1.92 11.44
C CYS A 45 28.45 1.61 12.11
N THR A 46 28.46 0.76 13.14
CA THR A 46 29.70 0.41 13.83
C THR A 46 30.69 -0.30 12.90
N LEU A 47 30.19 -1.20 12.04
CA LEU A 47 31.00 -1.95 11.09
C LEU A 47 31.71 -1.06 10.07
N THR A 48 31.10 0.04 9.63
CA THR A 48 31.72 0.96 8.65
C THR A 48 32.90 1.75 9.23
N HIS A 49 33.06 1.78 10.56
CA HIS A 49 34.23 2.31 11.25
C HIS A 49 35.30 1.24 11.57
N SER A 50 35.03 -0.04 11.28
CA SER A 50 35.96 -1.12 11.62
C SER A 50 37.17 -1.19 10.66
N PRO A 51 38.36 -1.56 11.16
CA PRO A 51 39.54 -1.77 10.31
C PRO A 51 39.32 -2.85 9.24
N PHE A 52 38.51 -3.86 9.55
CA PHE A 52 38.19 -4.94 8.64
C PHE A 52 37.39 -4.43 7.42
N TRP A 53 36.36 -3.61 7.64
CA TRP A 53 35.59 -3.02 6.54
C TRP A 53 36.40 -1.97 5.78
N LYS A 54 37.25 -1.20 6.47
CA LYS A 54 38.19 -0.30 5.80
C LYS A 54 39.12 -1.06 4.85
N LYS A 55 39.61 -2.24 5.25
CA LYS A 55 40.41 -3.12 4.38
C LYS A 55 39.59 -3.72 3.24
N LYS A 56 38.33 -4.12 3.48
CA LYS A 56 37.47 -4.74 2.48
C LYS A 56 37.01 -3.76 1.40
N PHE A 57 36.60 -2.56 1.78
CA PHE A 57 35.94 -1.61 0.88
C PHE A 57 36.84 -0.46 0.42
N GLY A 58 38.01 -0.28 1.03
CA GLY A 58 38.94 0.78 0.68
C GLY A 58 38.27 2.15 0.73
N ASP A 59 38.41 2.91 -0.36
CA ASP A 59 37.89 4.28 -0.46
C ASP A 59 36.34 4.35 -0.49
N LYS A 60 35.67 3.26 -0.87
CA LYS A 60 34.19 3.20 -0.83
C LYS A 60 33.64 3.22 0.59
N ILE A 61 34.47 3.03 1.62
CA ILE A 61 34.02 2.94 3.01
C ILE A 61 33.27 4.19 3.46
N ASP A 62 33.61 5.37 2.93
CA ASP A 62 32.94 6.61 3.31
C ASP A 62 31.51 6.69 2.76
N LEU A 63 31.27 6.19 1.54
CA LEU A 63 29.91 6.01 0.99
C LEU A 63 29.10 5.01 1.82
N LEU A 64 29.73 3.91 2.27
CA LEU A 64 29.07 2.94 3.16
C LEU A 64 28.73 3.56 4.52
N LYS A 65 29.61 4.41 5.08
CA LYS A 65 29.33 5.13 6.35
C LYS A 65 28.14 6.04 6.21
N GLU A 66 28.12 6.84 5.16
CA GLU A 66 27.04 7.78 4.88
C GLU A 66 25.70 7.04 4.74
N GLU A 67 25.66 5.98 3.93
CA GLU A 67 24.46 5.16 3.76
C GLU A 67 24.03 4.49 5.07
N ALA A 68 24.97 3.96 5.87
CA ALA A 68 24.64 3.36 7.15
C ALA A 68 24.02 4.36 8.13
N ILE A 69 24.57 5.58 8.22
CA ILE A 69 24.02 6.65 9.05
C ILE A 69 22.65 7.08 8.55
N LYS A 70 22.49 7.25 7.23
CA LYS A 70 21.23 7.57 6.57
C LYS A 70 20.14 6.58 6.94
N GLN A 71 20.42 5.29 6.77
CA GLN A 71 19.48 4.22 7.05
C GLN A 71 19.20 4.08 8.55
N ASN A 72 20.19 4.30 9.41
CA ASN A 72 20.02 4.24 10.86
C ASN A 72 19.05 5.29 11.38
N ARG A 73 19.11 6.52 10.86
CA ARG A 73 18.18 7.59 11.24
C ARG A 73 16.74 7.26 10.93
N ALA A 74 16.48 6.78 9.70
CA ALA A 74 15.17 6.31 9.31
C ALA A 74 14.68 5.16 10.22
N THR A 75 15.57 4.21 10.53
CA THR A 75 15.26 3.09 11.41
C THR A 75 14.94 3.54 12.85
N VAL A 76 15.70 4.49 13.40
CA VAL A 76 15.44 5.07 14.74
C VAL A 76 14.12 5.84 14.74
N ARG A 77 13.84 6.60 13.68
CA ARG A 77 12.60 7.34 13.51
C ARG A 77 11.40 6.40 13.54
N LEU A 78 11.43 5.31 12.77
CA LEU A 78 10.40 4.27 12.80
C LEU A 78 10.27 3.64 14.19
N ALA A 79 11.38 3.30 14.84
CA ALA A 79 11.34 2.71 16.19
C ALA A 79 10.65 3.63 17.21
N ASN A 80 10.93 4.94 17.16
CA ASN A 80 10.27 5.92 18.02
C ASN A 80 8.78 6.07 17.69
N MET A 81 8.41 6.03 16.41
CA MET A 81 7.00 6.04 16.00
C MET A 81 6.25 4.84 16.58
N ILE A 82 6.78 3.64 16.40
CA ILE A 82 6.20 2.38 16.90
C ILE A 82 6.09 2.41 18.42
N ALA A 83 7.15 2.80 19.13
CA ALA A 83 7.14 2.84 20.59
C ALA A 83 6.04 3.78 21.11
N LYS A 84 5.87 4.96 20.49
CA LYS A 84 4.82 5.91 20.85
C LYS A 84 3.42 5.36 20.55
N VAL A 85 3.20 4.87 19.33
CA VAL A 85 1.90 4.29 18.90
C VAL A 85 1.47 3.14 19.81
N ARG A 86 2.41 2.26 20.18
CA ARG A 86 2.13 1.10 21.04
C ARG A 86 2.15 1.42 22.54
N GLY A 87 2.38 2.67 22.92
CA GLY A 87 2.44 3.09 24.32
C GLY A 87 3.62 2.50 25.10
N TRP A 88 4.70 2.13 24.42
CA TRP A 88 5.92 1.63 25.03
C TRP A 88 6.75 2.79 25.59
N ASN A 89 7.18 2.67 26.85
CA ASN A 89 8.05 3.65 27.48
C ASN A 89 9.52 3.47 27.04
N LYS A 90 9.77 3.70 25.75
CA LYS A 90 11.09 3.61 25.12
C LYS A 90 11.30 4.78 24.17
N GLU A 91 12.51 5.33 24.21
CA GLU A 91 12.97 6.34 23.26
C GLU A 91 14.36 5.93 22.75
N TYR A 92 14.53 6.00 21.44
CA TYR A 92 15.72 5.57 20.73
C TYR A 92 16.47 6.79 20.19
N SER A 93 17.79 6.79 20.35
CA SER A 93 18.68 7.82 19.80
C SER A 93 19.41 7.32 18.54
N PRO A 94 19.59 8.18 17.52
CA PRO A 94 20.39 7.85 16.35
C PRO A 94 21.84 7.54 16.72
N TRP A 95 22.46 6.63 15.97
CA TRP A 95 23.87 6.33 16.11
C TRP A 95 24.69 7.58 15.79
N GLY A 96 25.59 7.97 16.70
CA GLY A 96 26.49 9.10 16.49
C GLY A 96 25.79 10.45 16.35
N LYS A 97 24.63 10.66 16.99
CA LYS A 97 23.83 11.91 16.95
C LYS A 97 24.70 13.18 17.07
N ASP A 98 25.64 13.21 18.01
CA ASP A 98 26.49 14.38 18.27
C ASP A 98 27.53 14.63 17.17
N LYS A 99 27.85 13.63 16.36
CA LYS A 99 28.85 13.71 15.29
C LYS A 99 28.27 14.21 13.96
N TYR A 100 26.94 14.18 13.82
CA TYR A 100 26.25 14.50 12.57
C TYR A 100 24.98 15.34 12.81
N PRO A 101 25.04 16.51 13.48
CA PRO A 101 23.84 17.24 13.89
C PRO A 101 22.94 17.67 12.72
N ASP A 102 23.52 18.08 11.58
CA ASP A 102 22.79 18.69 10.46
C ASP A 102 22.24 17.69 9.42
N PHE A 103 22.53 16.41 9.60
CA PHE A 103 22.23 15.39 8.58
C PHE A 103 20.71 15.14 8.41
N GLU A 104 19.87 15.61 9.34
CA GLU A 104 18.41 15.55 9.19
C GLU A 104 17.91 16.48 8.06
N LYS A 105 18.56 17.62 7.88
CA LYS A 105 18.23 18.54 6.78
C LYS A 105 18.61 17.92 5.43
N HIS A 106 19.78 17.27 5.38
CA HIS A 106 20.26 16.55 4.20
C HIS A 106 19.34 15.37 3.83
N LEU A 107 18.75 14.68 4.81
CA LEU A 107 17.78 13.62 4.56
C LEU A 107 16.53 14.10 3.81
N GLN A 108 16.07 15.32 4.07
CA GLN A 108 14.91 15.86 3.36
C GLN A 108 15.20 16.07 1.87
N GLU A 109 16.38 16.61 1.56
CA GLU A 109 16.86 16.78 0.18
C GLU A 109 16.99 15.42 -0.54
N VAL A 110 17.47 14.39 0.17
CA VAL A 110 17.56 13.02 -0.38
C VAL A 110 16.18 12.43 -0.65
N VAL A 111 15.20 12.65 0.23
CA VAL A 111 13.82 12.19 0.02
C VAL A 111 13.23 12.82 -1.24
N ASP A 112 13.45 14.11 -1.45
CA ASP A 112 12.92 14.81 -2.62
C ASP A 112 13.59 14.32 -3.91
N MET A 113 14.90 14.07 -3.91
CA MET A 113 15.59 13.43 -5.06
C MET A 113 15.07 12.01 -5.35
N LEU A 114 14.81 11.20 -4.32
CA LEU A 114 14.27 9.85 -4.49
C LEU A 114 12.86 9.88 -5.09
N LEU A 115 12.04 10.87 -4.72
CA LEU A 115 10.71 11.05 -5.29
C LEU A 115 10.77 11.31 -6.80
N GLU A 116 11.73 12.11 -7.26
CA GLU A 116 11.98 12.34 -8.69
C GLU A 116 12.53 11.10 -9.41
N GLU A 117 13.40 10.31 -8.77
CA GLU A 117 13.94 9.08 -9.35
C GLU A 117 12.82 8.04 -9.57
N ILE A 118 11.92 7.91 -8.60
CA ILE A 118 10.74 7.03 -8.70
C ILE A 118 9.82 7.46 -9.84
N GLU A 119 9.67 8.76 -10.09
CA GLU A 119 8.85 9.28 -11.21
C GLU A 119 9.45 9.00 -12.58
N LYS A 120 10.78 8.85 -12.67
CA LYS A 120 11.51 8.68 -13.92
C LYS A 120 11.83 7.22 -14.27
N SER A 121 11.57 6.27 -13.36
CA SER A 121 11.95 4.87 -13.57
C SER A 121 11.05 4.16 -14.60
N VAL A 122 11.65 3.68 -15.71
CA VAL A 122 11.04 2.78 -16.70
C VAL A 122 11.89 1.52 -16.81
N TYR A 123 11.27 0.33 -16.81
CA TYR A 123 11.98 -0.95 -16.80
C TYR A 123 12.40 -1.42 -18.19
N GLU A 124 13.67 -1.79 -18.33
CA GLU A 124 14.26 -2.33 -19.57
C GLU A 124 14.57 -3.85 -19.51
N ASP A 125 14.75 -4.45 -18.33
CA ASP A 125 15.20 -5.86 -18.18
C ASP A 125 14.28 -6.72 -17.28
N LYS A 126 13.80 -7.85 -17.83
CA LYS A 126 12.90 -8.79 -17.16
C LYS A 126 13.54 -9.57 -16.01
N THR A 127 14.87 -9.72 -15.99
CA THR A 127 15.57 -10.55 -14.99
C THR A 127 15.85 -9.84 -13.66
N GLN A 128 15.73 -8.50 -13.62
CA GLN A 128 16.04 -7.68 -12.45
C GLN A 128 14.78 -7.14 -11.72
N ILE A 129 13.60 -7.32 -12.34
CA ILE A 129 12.31 -6.76 -11.89
C ILE A 129 11.98 -7.06 -10.43
N GLU A 130 12.25 -8.27 -9.92
CA GLU A 130 11.92 -8.60 -8.53
C GLU A 130 12.72 -7.77 -7.52
N VAL A 131 14.02 -7.64 -7.77
CA VAL A 131 14.93 -6.85 -6.93
C VAL A 131 14.59 -5.37 -7.01
N ASP A 132 14.23 -4.91 -8.21
CA ASP A 132 13.93 -3.51 -8.43
C ASP A 132 12.59 -3.09 -7.81
N ILE A 133 11.57 -3.96 -7.87
CA ILE A 133 10.30 -3.74 -7.16
C ILE A 133 10.56 -3.61 -5.67
N ARG A 134 11.29 -4.56 -5.07
CA ARG A 134 11.59 -4.50 -3.64
C ARG A 134 12.34 -3.22 -3.29
N LYS A 135 13.34 -2.83 -4.09
CA LYS A 135 14.11 -1.59 -3.91
C LYS A 135 13.19 -0.36 -3.96
N LEU A 136 12.31 -0.30 -4.95
CA LEU A 136 11.37 0.80 -5.14
C LEU A 136 10.40 0.93 -3.97
N PHE A 137 9.79 -0.17 -3.52
CA PHE A 137 8.89 -0.16 -2.36
C PHE A 137 9.63 0.21 -1.07
N CYS A 138 10.89 -0.23 -0.91
CA CYS A 138 11.74 0.21 0.19
C CYS A 138 12.03 1.72 0.15
N GLN A 139 12.23 2.31 -1.03
CA GLN A 139 12.43 3.76 -1.18
C GLN A 139 11.15 4.53 -0.85
N ILE A 140 9.98 4.07 -1.33
CA ILE A 140 8.68 4.66 -0.98
C ILE A 140 8.49 4.66 0.54
N ARG A 141 8.67 3.51 1.20
CA ARG A 141 8.54 3.40 2.66
C ARG A 141 9.55 4.28 3.40
N PHE A 142 10.79 4.38 2.89
CA PHE A 142 11.78 5.31 3.45
C PHE A 142 11.26 6.75 3.42
N SER A 143 10.71 7.20 2.28
CA SER A 143 10.14 8.54 2.13
C SER A 143 8.93 8.79 3.02
N MET A 144 8.09 7.77 3.27
CA MET A 144 6.92 7.89 4.16
C MET A 144 7.28 8.26 5.60
N LEU A 145 8.43 7.82 6.09
CA LEU A 145 8.90 8.19 7.43
C LEU A 145 9.09 9.70 7.58
N TYR A 146 9.32 10.41 6.48
CA TYR A 146 9.54 11.85 6.43
C TYR A 146 8.36 12.61 5.82
N ALA A 147 7.19 11.96 5.66
CA ALA A 147 5.98 12.66 5.29
C ALA A 147 5.58 13.62 6.43
N ASP A 148 5.39 14.88 6.09
CA ASP A 148 5.02 15.98 6.99
C ASP A 148 3.53 16.36 6.88
N SER A 149 2.83 15.77 5.92
CA SER A 149 1.44 16.07 5.57
C SER A 149 0.70 14.81 5.12
N LYS A 150 -0.63 14.83 5.26
CA LYS A 150 -1.50 13.73 4.84
C LYS A 150 -1.41 13.53 3.33
N GLU A 151 -1.31 14.63 2.59
CA GLU A 151 -1.23 14.71 1.14
C GLU A 151 0.05 14.03 0.64
N LYS A 152 1.20 14.30 1.27
CA LYS A 152 2.48 13.65 0.93
C LYS A 152 2.44 12.14 1.22
N LEU A 153 1.85 11.75 2.35
CA LEU A 153 1.69 10.33 2.69
C LEU A 153 0.75 9.61 1.69
N TYR A 154 -0.35 10.25 1.29
CA TYR A 154 -1.27 9.73 0.28
C TYR A 154 -0.62 9.58 -1.08
N ALA A 155 0.13 10.60 -1.54
CA ALA A 155 0.86 10.55 -2.80
C ALA A 155 1.87 9.37 -2.84
N LEU A 156 2.61 9.17 -1.74
CA LEU A 156 3.52 8.03 -1.59
C LEU A 156 2.79 6.68 -1.63
N LYS A 157 1.64 6.56 -0.98
CA LYS A 157 0.79 5.36 -1.06
C LYS A 157 0.31 5.11 -2.49
N LYS A 158 -0.16 6.15 -3.18
CA LYS A 158 -0.65 6.09 -4.55
C LYS A 158 0.45 5.62 -5.51
N LYS A 159 1.68 6.11 -5.36
CA LYS A 159 2.85 5.62 -6.11
C LYS A 159 3.05 4.11 -5.90
N ALA A 160 2.97 3.60 -4.68
CA ALA A 160 3.05 2.16 -4.41
C ALA A 160 1.89 1.37 -5.03
N GLU A 161 0.70 1.97 -5.07
CA GLU A 161 -0.50 1.35 -5.59
C GLU A 161 -0.45 1.15 -7.12
N VAL A 162 0.05 2.14 -7.85
CA VAL A 162 0.30 2.05 -9.30
C VAL A 162 1.12 0.81 -9.62
N TRP A 163 2.17 0.53 -8.83
CA TRP A 163 3.02 -0.65 -9.05
C TRP A 163 2.27 -1.97 -8.90
N VAL A 164 1.37 -2.06 -7.92
CA VAL A 164 0.53 -3.26 -7.79
C VAL A 164 -0.35 -3.38 -9.02
N PHE A 165 -1.07 -2.33 -9.40
CA PHE A 165 -1.98 -2.36 -10.54
C PHE A 165 -1.31 -2.69 -11.86
N THR A 166 -0.09 -2.21 -12.08
CA THR A 166 0.71 -2.53 -13.28
C THR A 166 0.90 -4.03 -13.46
N THR A 167 1.07 -4.81 -12.38
CA THR A 167 1.20 -6.29 -12.47
C THR A 167 -0.09 -7.01 -12.87
N PHE A 168 -1.23 -6.35 -12.78
CA PHE A 168 -2.52 -6.85 -13.25
C PHE A 168 -2.84 -6.40 -14.68
N GLY A 169 -2.05 -5.48 -15.25
CA GLY A 169 -2.23 -4.96 -16.60
C GLY A 169 -1.99 -6.01 -17.70
N LYS A 170 -2.70 -5.87 -18.82
CA LYS A 170 -2.63 -6.80 -19.97
C LYS A 170 -1.22 -6.96 -20.53
N ILE A 171 -0.43 -5.87 -20.54
CA ILE A 171 0.97 -5.90 -21.01
C ILE A 171 1.80 -6.87 -20.15
N PHE A 172 1.66 -6.84 -18.83
CA PHE A 172 2.36 -7.79 -17.95
C PHE A 172 1.86 -9.22 -18.13
N VAL A 173 0.57 -9.43 -18.37
CA VAL A 173 0.02 -10.76 -18.74
C VAL A 173 0.63 -11.29 -20.04
N MET A 174 0.95 -10.41 -21.00
CA MET A 174 1.58 -10.80 -22.27
C MET A 174 3.10 -10.99 -22.15
N LEU A 175 3.76 -10.26 -21.25
CA LEU A 175 5.22 -10.25 -21.12
C LEU A 175 5.78 -11.36 -20.25
N PHE A 176 4.98 -11.91 -19.33
CA PHE A 176 5.39 -12.93 -18.36
C PHE A 176 4.57 -14.21 -18.51
N ASP A 177 5.19 -15.35 -18.25
CA ASP A 177 4.44 -16.59 -18.06
C ASP A 177 3.60 -16.53 -16.78
N VAL A 178 2.60 -17.41 -16.70
CA VAL A 178 1.60 -17.41 -15.62
C VAL A 178 2.26 -17.57 -14.25
N ASP A 179 3.25 -18.44 -14.12
CA ASP A 179 3.90 -18.73 -12.83
C ASP A 179 4.76 -17.56 -12.36
N ALA A 180 5.53 -16.95 -13.27
CA ALA A 180 6.29 -15.74 -12.99
C ALA A 180 5.38 -14.56 -12.63
N LEU A 181 4.25 -14.41 -13.31
CA LEU A 181 3.30 -13.34 -13.06
C LEU A 181 2.58 -13.49 -11.71
N VAL A 182 2.22 -14.71 -11.33
CA VAL A 182 1.64 -14.99 -10.00
C VAL A 182 2.63 -14.61 -8.90
N LYS A 183 3.89 -15.03 -9.02
CA LYS A 183 4.94 -14.66 -8.05
C LYS A 183 5.14 -13.15 -7.98
N LEU A 184 5.17 -12.47 -9.12
CA LEU A 184 5.32 -11.03 -9.20
C LEU A 184 4.18 -10.28 -8.50
N ARG A 185 2.94 -10.75 -8.70
CA ARG A 185 1.73 -10.21 -8.04
C ARG A 185 1.77 -10.44 -6.54
N ASP A 186 2.04 -11.66 -6.11
CA ASP A 186 2.11 -11.98 -4.68
C ASP A 186 3.17 -11.14 -3.97
N MET A 187 4.34 -10.96 -4.61
CA MET A 187 5.41 -10.13 -4.09
C MET A 187 5.02 -8.64 -4.04
N THR A 188 4.47 -8.07 -5.12
CA THR A 188 4.06 -6.66 -5.15
C THR A 188 2.93 -6.36 -4.17
N VAL A 189 1.94 -7.25 -4.05
CA VAL A 189 0.86 -7.13 -3.05
C VAL A 189 1.43 -7.20 -1.63
N ALA A 190 2.36 -8.12 -1.36
CA ALA A 190 3.02 -8.19 -0.05
C ALA A 190 3.82 -6.92 0.27
N GLU A 191 4.56 -6.37 -0.71
CA GLU A 191 5.25 -5.09 -0.54
C GLU A 191 4.31 -3.92 -0.29
N PHE A 192 3.18 -3.89 -0.99
CA PHE A 192 2.17 -2.86 -0.82
C PHE A 192 1.52 -2.93 0.55
N ASN A 193 1.17 -4.12 1.04
CA ASN A 193 0.60 -4.28 2.38
C ASN A 193 1.57 -3.80 3.47
N ARG A 194 2.88 -4.06 3.33
CA ARG A 194 3.91 -3.47 4.22
C ARG A 194 3.94 -1.94 4.16
N THR A 195 3.69 -1.38 2.98
CA THR A 195 3.57 0.07 2.80
C THR A 195 2.32 0.63 3.48
N ILE A 196 1.20 -0.09 3.43
CA ILE A 196 -0.03 0.27 4.16
C ILE A 196 0.19 0.22 5.67
N ASP A 197 0.85 -0.83 6.18
CA ASP A 197 1.19 -0.94 7.61
C ASP A 197 1.98 0.29 8.07
N LEU A 198 3.02 0.68 7.31
CA LEU A 198 3.81 1.86 7.63
C LEU A 198 2.99 3.15 7.57
N ALA A 199 2.18 3.33 6.53
CA ALA A 199 1.37 4.52 6.36
C ALA A 199 0.39 4.70 7.53
N ASN A 200 -0.22 3.62 8.01
CA ASN A 200 -1.09 3.63 9.19
C ASN A 200 -0.34 3.98 10.48
N ILE A 201 0.89 3.46 10.67
CA ILE A 201 1.75 3.84 11.80
C ILE A 201 2.08 5.35 11.75
N VAL A 202 2.43 5.88 10.57
CA VAL A 202 2.77 7.30 10.39
C VAL A 202 1.53 8.18 10.65
N ALA A 203 0.37 7.80 10.13
CA ALA A 203 -0.89 8.51 10.35
C ALA A 203 -1.25 8.58 11.84
N GLU A 204 -1.19 7.44 12.54
CA GLU A 204 -1.48 7.36 13.97
C GLU A 204 -0.49 8.19 14.80
N TYR A 205 0.82 8.09 14.51
CA TYR A 205 1.86 8.84 15.21
C TYR A 205 1.64 10.36 15.16
N ASN A 206 1.20 10.86 14.00
CA ASN A 206 0.93 12.28 13.75
C ASN A 206 -0.49 12.72 14.16
N GLY A 207 -1.34 11.79 14.62
CA GLY A 207 -2.74 12.08 14.97
C GLY A 207 -3.60 12.44 13.75
N TRP A 208 -3.24 11.94 12.57
CA TRP A 208 -4.00 12.13 11.34
C TRP A 208 -5.21 11.19 11.34
N ASP A 209 -6.41 11.75 11.20
CA ASP A 209 -7.66 10.99 11.04
C ASP A 209 -7.77 10.42 9.61
N ILE A 210 -6.88 9.47 9.28
CA ILE A 210 -6.86 8.71 8.03
C ILE A 210 -6.43 7.27 8.35
N GLU A 211 -7.04 6.29 7.69
CA GLU A 211 -6.67 4.88 7.76
C GLU A 211 -6.61 4.35 6.33
N PHE A 212 -5.46 3.83 5.94
CA PHE A 212 -5.23 3.29 4.61
C PHE A 212 -5.66 1.83 4.57
N GLU A 213 -6.41 1.48 3.52
CA GLU A 213 -6.91 0.13 3.30
C GLU A 213 -5.85 -0.75 2.62
N TYR A 214 -5.89 -2.05 2.95
CA TYR A 214 -5.06 -3.06 2.30
C TYR A 214 -5.51 -3.30 0.87
N PHE A 215 -4.60 -3.79 0.03
CA PHE A 215 -4.93 -4.12 -1.35
C PHE A 215 -6.00 -5.20 -1.42
N ASN A 216 -7.07 -4.91 -2.15
CA ASN A 216 -8.15 -5.83 -2.41
C ASN A 216 -8.38 -5.98 -3.91
N GLU A 217 -8.00 -7.13 -4.44
CA GLU A 217 -8.13 -7.45 -5.86
C GLU A 217 -9.59 -7.45 -6.35
N SER A 218 -10.58 -7.60 -5.46
CA SER A 218 -11.99 -7.50 -5.85
C SER A 218 -12.40 -6.09 -6.28
N ASP A 219 -11.64 -5.08 -5.85
CA ASP A 219 -11.89 -3.68 -6.18
C ASP A 219 -11.31 -3.31 -7.56
N MET A 220 -10.53 -4.22 -8.16
CA MET A 220 -10.15 -4.14 -9.57
C MET A 220 -11.31 -4.58 -10.47
N GLU A 221 -12.07 -3.59 -10.97
CA GLU A 221 -12.97 -3.79 -12.10
C GLU A 221 -12.13 -4.17 -13.34
N GLN A 222 -12.24 -5.42 -13.78
CA GLN A 222 -11.41 -6.02 -14.86
C GLN A 222 -11.77 -5.52 -16.28
N GLU A 223 -12.23 -4.28 -16.43
CA GLU A 223 -12.58 -3.70 -17.74
C GLU A 223 -11.87 -2.38 -18.09
N GLU A 224 -11.05 -1.80 -17.21
CA GLU A 224 -10.25 -0.59 -17.54
C GLU A 224 -8.89 -0.94 -18.17
N ASP A 225 -8.53 -0.24 -19.25
CA ASP A 225 -7.17 -0.28 -19.80
C ASP A 225 -6.18 0.46 -18.88
N ILE A 226 -4.88 0.15 -18.94
CA ILE A 226 -3.83 0.82 -18.14
C ILE A 226 -3.83 2.33 -18.39
N GLU A 227 -4.10 2.74 -19.64
CA GLU A 227 -4.21 4.14 -20.04
C GLU A 227 -5.42 4.81 -19.36
N GLU A 228 -6.58 4.15 -19.29
CA GLU A 228 -7.77 4.67 -18.58
C GLU A 228 -7.56 4.71 -17.05
N TYR A 229 -6.81 3.75 -16.49
CA TYR A 229 -6.47 3.72 -15.07
C TYR A 229 -5.48 4.83 -14.69
N ILE A 230 -4.44 5.04 -15.51
CA ILE A 230 -3.45 6.11 -15.34
C ILE A 230 -4.10 7.47 -15.59
N GLU A 231 -4.89 7.65 -16.66
CA GLU A 231 -5.66 8.87 -16.90
C GLU A 231 -6.60 9.17 -15.74
N ARG A 232 -7.24 8.15 -15.14
CA ARG A 232 -8.08 8.34 -13.95
C ARG A 232 -7.26 8.74 -12.73
N LEU A 233 -6.06 8.20 -12.54
CA LEU A 233 -5.18 8.61 -11.45
C LEU A 233 -4.62 10.02 -11.67
N GLU A 234 -4.22 10.37 -12.88
CA GLU A 234 -3.78 11.72 -13.25
C GLU A 234 -4.94 12.71 -13.15
N GLU A 235 -6.15 12.32 -13.55
CA GLU A 235 -7.38 13.06 -13.31
C GLU A 235 -7.67 13.20 -11.81
N GLU A 236 -7.47 12.17 -11.00
CA GLU A 236 -7.63 12.23 -9.54
C GLU A 236 -6.61 13.15 -8.88
N GLU A 237 -5.39 13.24 -9.43
CA GLU A 237 -4.35 14.16 -8.96
C GLU A 237 -4.66 15.61 -9.40
N LYS A 238 -5.20 15.81 -10.61
CA LYS A 238 -5.78 17.08 -11.07
C LYS A 238 -7.05 17.47 -10.29
N LYS A 239 -7.90 16.51 -9.92
CA LYS A 239 -9.12 16.71 -9.12
C LYS A 239 -8.80 16.95 -7.64
N ALA A 240 -7.61 16.56 -7.17
CA ALA A 240 -7.11 16.93 -5.85
C ALA A 240 -6.61 18.39 -5.79
N SER A 241 -6.26 19.00 -6.93
CA SER A 241 -5.91 20.42 -7.02
C SER A 241 -7.10 21.34 -7.31
N GLU A 242 -8.21 20.83 -7.84
CA GLU A 242 -9.49 21.54 -7.96
C GLU A 242 -10.68 20.65 -7.56
N TYR A 243 -11.35 21.00 -6.45
CA TYR A 243 -12.48 20.27 -5.89
C TYR A 243 -13.62 20.08 -6.89
N ILE A 244 -13.85 18.84 -7.31
CA ILE A 244 -15.06 18.40 -8.01
C ILE A 244 -15.71 17.29 -7.16
N PRO A 245 -16.96 17.47 -6.68
CA PRO A 245 -17.65 16.46 -5.89
C PRO A 245 -17.72 15.10 -6.58
N THR A 246 -17.54 14.02 -5.81
CA THR A 246 -17.51 12.61 -6.24
C THR A 246 -18.76 12.18 -7.03
N GLU A 247 -19.84 12.94 -6.95
CA GLU A 247 -21.11 12.78 -7.67
C GLU A 247 -20.98 12.98 -9.19
N ALA A 248 -19.86 13.53 -9.68
CA ALA A 248 -19.65 13.74 -11.12
C ALA A 248 -18.98 12.56 -11.85
N LYS A 249 -18.36 11.61 -11.12
CA LYS A 249 -17.57 10.50 -11.71
C LYS A 249 -18.44 9.30 -12.11
N TYR A 250 -19.61 9.19 -11.51
CA TYR A 250 -20.70 8.33 -11.94
C TYR A 250 -21.85 9.29 -12.27
N GLY A 251 -22.62 9.07 -13.34
CA GLY A 251 -23.88 9.80 -13.51
C GLY A 251 -24.88 9.44 -12.40
N ASP A 252 -26.12 9.10 -12.74
CA ASP A 252 -27.17 8.67 -11.78
C ASP A 252 -26.88 7.31 -11.07
N ALA A 253 -25.66 7.05 -10.59
CA ALA A 253 -25.32 5.83 -9.87
C ALA A 253 -26.15 5.70 -8.59
N LYS A 254 -26.62 4.47 -8.34
CA LYS A 254 -27.32 4.14 -7.11
C LYS A 254 -26.29 4.00 -5.99
N VAL A 255 -26.38 4.90 -5.02
CA VAL A 255 -25.55 4.86 -3.81
C VAL A 255 -26.33 4.15 -2.71
N LEU A 256 -25.70 3.14 -2.13
CA LEU A 256 -26.19 2.45 -0.96
C LEU A 256 -25.21 2.64 0.20
N TRP A 257 -25.73 2.71 1.42
CA TRP A 257 -24.96 2.75 2.65
C TRP A 257 -25.23 1.48 3.44
N ILE A 258 -24.20 0.66 3.64
CA ILE A 258 -24.22 -0.50 4.51
C ILE A 258 -23.76 -0.04 5.89
N VAL A 259 -24.68 -0.01 6.85
CA VAL A 259 -24.43 0.42 8.21
C VAL A 259 -24.37 -0.79 9.12
N TYR A 260 -23.34 -0.89 9.96
CA TYR A 260 -23.12 -2.04 10.83
C TYR A 260 -22.47 -1.65 12.16
N GLU A 261 -22.64 -2.49 13.17
CA GLU A 261 -21.98 -2.31 14.47
C GLU A 261 -20.76 -3.21 14.62
N LEU A 262 -19.66 -2.65 15.14
CA LEU A 262 -18.46 -3.43 15.44
C LEU A 262 -18.67 -4.33 16.68
N PRO A 263 -18.32 -5.63 16.61
CA PRO A 263 -18.37 -6.53 17.76
C PRO A 263 -17.26 -6.15 18.76
N LYS A 264 -17.62 -5.43 19.83
CA LYS A 264 -16.77 -5.02 20.97
C LYS A 264 -15.47 -4.28 20.60
N VAL A 265 -15.52 -2.95 20.67
CA VAL A 265 -14.32 -2.11 20.76
C VAL A 265 -14.01 -1.84 22.24
N ARG A 266 -12.73 -1.61 22.60
CA ARG A 266 -12.27 -1.27 23.98
C ARG A 266 -13.04 -0.11 24.64
N ARG A 267 -13.79 0.69 23.87
CA ARG A 267 -14.63 1.84 24.27
C ARG A 267 -16.13 1.69 23.91
N GLY A 268 -16.67 0.47 23.76
CA GLY A 268 -18.09 0.21 23.52
C GLY A 268 -18.44 -0.21 22.08
N LYS A 269 -19.75 -0.22 21.75
CA LYS A 269 -20.25 -0.47 20.39
C LYS A 269 -20.04 0.79 19.53
N LYS A 270 -19.43 0.63 18.35
CA LYS A 270 -19.24 1.72 17.39
C LYS A 270 -19.97 1.38 16.10
N ARG A 271 -20.91 2.24 15.70
CA ARG A 271 -21.62 2.17 14.42
C ARG A 271 -20.70 2.67 13.30
N ARG A 272 -20.70 1.98 12.16
CA ARG A 272 -19.89 2.28 10.97
C ARG A 272 -20.79 2.22 9.75
N ALA A 273 -20.48 3.03 8.75
CA ALA A 273 -21.19 3.04 7.48
C ALA A 273 -20.19 2.87 6.34
N LYS A 274 -20.44 1.92 5.44
CA LYS A 274 -19.67 1.66 4.23
C LYS A 274 -20.52 2.01 3.02
N ARG A 275 -20.03 2.90 2.18
CA ARG A 275 -20.71 3.32 0.96
C ARG A 275 -20.46 2.30 -0.15
N VAL A 276 -21.50 1.96 -0.88
CA VAL A 276 -21.47 1.01 -1.98
C VAL A 276 -22.09 1.66 -3.21
N TYR A 277 -21.35 1.65 -4.31
CA TYR A 277 -21.83 2.10 -5.60
C TYR A 277 -22.31 0.93 -6.44
N LEU A 278 -23.50 1.11 -7.02
CA LEU A 278 -24.07 0.24 -8.04
C LEU A 278 -24.31 1.06 -9.32
N PRO A 279 -24.29 0.41 -10.51
CA PRO A 279 -24.70 1.06 -11.75
C PRO A 279 -26.10 1.70 -11.65
N ALA A 280 -26.32 2.80 -12.37
CA ALA A 280 -27.61 3.48 -12.42
C ALA A 280 -28.76 2.55 -12.84
N ASP A 281 -28.47 1.70 -13.83
CA ASP A 281 -29.38 0.69 -14.39
C ASP A 281 -29.39 -0.63 -13.60
N ALA A 282 -28.81 -0.67 -12.39
CA ALA A 282 -28.86 -1.85 -11.54
C ALA A 282 -30.31 -2.15 -11.13
N GLU A 283 -30.77 -3.34 -11.48
CA GLU A 283 -32.08 -3.89 -11.18
C GLU A 283 -31.93 -5.18 -10.33
N ASP A 284 -33.02 -5.66 -9.73
CA ASP A 284 -33.07 -6.93 -8.99
C ASP A 284 -31.99 -7.08 -7.91
N ILE A 285 -31.74 -6.00 -7.15
CA ILE A 285 -30.70 -5.96 -6.14
C ILE A 285 -31.10 -6.84 -4.95
N GLN A 286 -30.27 -7.83 -4.64
CA GLN A 286 -30.43 -8.78 -3.54
C GLN A 286 -29.19 -8.79 -2.65
N PHE A 287 -29.40 -9.03 -1.36
CA PHE A 287 -28.33 -9.06 -0.36
C PHE A 287 -28.33 -10.43 0.34
N GLU A 288 -27.14 -11.02 0.46
CA GLU A 288 -26.89 -12.28 1.16
C GLU A 288 -25.81 -12.06 2.22
N GLY A 289 -25.93 -12.70 3.40
CA GLY A 289 -24.98 -12.56 4.52
C GLY A 289 -25.52 -11.71 5.69
N PRO A 290 -24.67 -11.36 6.70
CA PRO A 290 -23.22 -11.53 6.69
C PRO A 290 -22.77 -12.99 6.79
N ASP A 291 -21.85 -13.42 5.92
CA ASP A 291 -21.27 -14.78 5.95
C ASP A 291 -19.90 -14.79 5.24
N TRP A 292 -19.25 -15.95 5.22
CA TRP A 292 -18.09 -16.23 4.40
C TRP A 292 -18.49 -16.43 2.94
N PHE A 293 -17.99 -15.54 2.08
CA PHE A 293 -18.09 -15.69 0.65
C PHE A 293 -16.73 -15.99 0.04
N GLU A 294 -16.70 -16.88 -0.94
CA GLU A 294 -15.54 -17.10 -1.78
C GLU A 294 -15.58 -16.11 -2.94
N THR A 295 -14.51 -15.33 -3.07
CA THR A 295 -14.32 -14.42 -4.19
C THR A 295 -14.00 -15.21 -5.46
N ARG A 296 -14.11 -14.58 -6.65
CA ARG A 296 -13.77 -15.22 -7.93
C ARG A 296 -12.32 -15.76 -8.02
N PHE A 297 -11.45 -15.37 -7.08
CA PHE A 297 -10.05 -15.75 -6.98
C PHE A 297 -9.78 -16.76 -5.85
N GLY A 298 -10.82 -17.37 -5.27
CA GLY A 298 -10.70 -18.42 -4.26
C GLY A 298 -10.40 -17.92 -2.84
N ARG A 299 -10.31 -16.61 -2.60
CA ARG A 299 -10.15 -16.04 -1.26
C ARG A 299 -11.48 -16.01 -0.53
N ARG A 300 -11.49 -16.43 0.74
CA ARG A 300 -12.64 -16.33 1.64
C ARG A 300 -12.68 -14.97 2.32
N VAL A 301 -13.80 -14.28 2.23
CA VAL A 301 -14.03 -12.94 2.82
C VAL A 301 -15.31 -12.97 3.64
N TRP A 302 -15.25 -12.47 4.88
CA TRP A 302 -16.43 -12.20 5.70
C TRP A 302 -17.09 -10.91 5.23
N GLY A 303 -18.39 -10.94 4.94
CA GLY A 303 -19.07 -9.75 4.43
C GLY A 303 -20.48 -10.01 3.94
N ILE A 304 -20.97 -9.11 3.08
CA ILE A 304 -22.28 -9.20 2.43
C ILE A 304 -22.06 -9.38 0.94
N LYS A 305 -22.83 -10.25 0.30
CA LYS A 305 -22.85 -10.39 -1.15
C LYS A 305 -24.07 -9.69 -1.71
N ILE A 306 -23.82 -8.72 -2.59
CA ILE A 306 -24.82 -7.94 -3.31
C ILE A 306 -24.92 -8.50 -4.71
N THR A 307 -26.09 -8.96 -5.10
CA THR A 307 -26.35 -9.51 -6.41
C THR A 307 -27.30 -8.58 -7.15
N TYR A 308 -27.02 -8.24 -8.40
CA TYR A 308 -27.86 -7.32 -9.19
C TYR A 308 -27.80 -7.66 -10.67
N THR A 309 -28.81 -7.25 -11.42
CA THR A 309 -28.85 -7.32 -12.88
C THR A 309 -28.43 -5.96 -13.46
N LYS A 310 -27.56 -5.95 -14.49
CA LYS A 310 -27.25 -4.74 -15.28
C LYS A 310 -27.39 -5.01 -16.76
N THR A 311 -27.63 -3.97 -17.55
CA THR A 311 -27.62 -4.06 -19.01
C THR A 311 -26.21 -3.79 -19.51
N ILE A 312 -25.63 -4.73 -20.23
CA ILE A 312 -24.41 -4.47 -21.01
C ILE A 312 -24.85 -3.98 -22.38
N GLY A 313 -24.26 -2.86 -22.83
CA GLY A 313 -24.49 -2.32 -24.17
C GLY A 313 -24.10 -3.29 -25.29
N PRO A 314 -24.45 -2.96 -26.54
CA PRO A 314 -24.11 -3.80 -27.68
C PRO A 314 -22.57 -3.90 -27.82
N ARG A 315 -22.07 -5.08 -28.18
CA ARG A 315 -20.64 -5.32 -28.37
C ARG A 315 -20.37 -6.26 -29.53
N VAL A 316 -19.22 -6.11 -30.15
CA VAL A 316 -18.77 -6.97 -31.25
C VAL A 316 -17.65 -7.87 -30.75
N ILE A 317 -17.82 -9.18 -30.85
CA ILE A 317 -16.78 -10.16 -30.54
C ILE A 317 -16.10 -10.57 -31.86
N ARG A 318 -14.78 -10.39 -31.95
CA ARG A 318 -13.96 -10.87 -33.06
C ARG A 318 -13.18 -12.12 -32.65
N ARG A 319 -13.31 -13.21 -33.40
CA ARG A 319 -12.55 -14.45 -33.19
C ARG A 319 -12.05 -14.99 -34.52
N GLY A 320 -10.79 -14.72 -34.84
CA GLY A 320 -10.26 -14.95 -36.20
C GLY A 320 -10.98 -14.07 -37.21
N ASP A 321 -11.43 -14.65 -38.32
CA ASP A 321 -12.19 -13.95 -39.37
C ASP A 321 -13.69 -13.78 -39.05
N MET A 322 -14.15 -14.26 -37.88
CA MET A 322 -15.55 -14.21 -37.49
C MET A 322 -15.84 -12.98 -36.63
N GLU A 323 -16.78 -12.15 -37.09
CA GLU A 323 -17.31 -11.00 -36.36
C GLU A 323 -18.74 -11.28 -35.90
N ILE A 324 -18.96 -11.28 -34.58
CA ILE A 324 -20.27 -11.55 -33.96
C ILE A 324 -20.74 -10.29 -33.26
N SER A 325 -21.80 -9.66 -33.78
CA SER A 325 -22.47 -8.55 -33.11
C SER A 325 -23.47 -9.07 -32.08
N ILE A 326 -23.31 -8.64 -30.83
CA ILE A 326 -24.17 -8.97 -29.70
C ILE A 326 -24.93 -7.71 -29.31
N GLY A 327 -26.26 -7.78 -29.31
CA GLY A 327 -27.11 -6.69 -28.85
C GLY A 327 -27.03 -6.46 -27.34
N PRO A 328 -27.71 -5.43 -26.81
CA PRO A 328 -27.78 -5.19 -25.37
C PRO A 328 -28.26 -6.44 -24.63
N THR A 329 -27.55 -6.84 -23.58
CA THR A 329 -27.84 -8.08 -22.85
C THR A 329 -27.90 -7.80 -21.36
N LYS A 330 -28.95 -8.28 -20.68
CA LYS A 330 -29.01 -8.26 -19.21
C LYS A 330 -28.10 -9.34 -18.65
N VAL A 331 -27.23 -8.97 -17.70
CA VAL A 331 -26.34 -9.89 -17.01
C VAL A 331 -26.50 -9.77 -15.51
N LYS A 332 -26.41 -10.91 -14.82
CA LYS A 332 -26.35 -10.97 -13.37
C LYS A 332 -24.91 -10.76 -12.91
N ARG A 333 -24.70 -9.83 -11.98
CA ARG A 333 -23.42 -9.53 -11.35
C ARG A 333 -23.53 -9.72 -9.84
N SER A 334 -22.40 -9.97 -9.20
CA SER A 334 -22.31 -10.02 -7.75
C SER A 334 -21.10 -9.22 -7.27
N LYS A 335 -21.28 -8.43 -6.22
CA LYS A 335 -20.26 -7.66 -5.52
C LYS A 335 -20.21 -8.11 -4.07
N ILE A 336 -19.05 -8.51 -3.57
CA ILE A 336 -18.86 -8.88 -2.16
C ILE A 336 -18.33 -7.64 -1.45
N VAL A 337 -19.05 -7.18 -0.43
CA VAL A 337 -18.63 -6.08 0.43
C VAL A 337 -18.06 -6.66 1.72
N SER A 338 -16.75 -6.52 1.90
CA SER A 338 -16.06 -6.97 3.10
C SER A 338 -16.54 -6.20 4.33
N LEU A 339 -16.78 -6.95 5.41
CA LEU A 339 -17.08 -6.44 6.74
C LEU A 339 -16.09 -7.04 7.76
N PRO A 340 -15.83 -6.37 8.89
CA PRO A 340 -15.07 -6.96 9.98
C PRO A 340 -15.70 -8.27 10.47
N GLU A 341 -14.85 -9.25 10.78
CA GLU A 341 -15.30 -10.55 11.30
C GLU A 341 -16.06 -10.37 12.62
N GLY A 342 -17.21 -11.06 12.75
CA GLY A 342 -18.10 -10.97 13.91
C GLY A 342 -19.19 -9.91 13.80
N VAL A 343 -19.24 -9.12 12.72
CA VAL A 343 -20.43 -8.35 12.37
C VAL A 343 -21.54 -9.33 11.97
N THR A 344 -22.66 -9.29 12.69
CA THR A 344 -23.81 -10.20 12.51
C THR A 344 -25.04 -9.50 11.95
N GLU A 345 -25.14 -8.18 12.10
CA GLU A 345 -26.27 -7.37 11.66
C GLU A 345 -25.79 -6.17 10.84
N TYR A 346 -26.59 -5.79 9.85
CA TYR A 346 -26.39 -4.59 9.03
C TYR A 346 -27.71 -4.00 8.57
N GLU A 347 -27.68 -2.71 8.25
CA GLU A 347 -28.77 -1.96 7.63
C GLU A 347 -28.31 -1.48 6.27
N VAL A 348 -29.22 -1.44 5.29
CA VAL A 348 -28.97 -0.84 3.98
C VAL A 348 -29.83 0.40 3.85
N MET A 349 -29.18 1.53 3.53
CA MET A 349 -29.84 2.82 3.35
C MET A 349 -29.54 3.38 1.96
N ASP A 350 -30.54 4.01 1.33
CA ASP A 350 -30.41 4.77 0.09
C ASP A 350 -29.94 6.22 0.34
N THR A 351 -30.03 6.66 1.59
CA THR A 351 -29.62 7.98 2.05
C THR A 351 -28.46 7.87 3.02
N ARG A 352 -27.64 8.93 3.06
CA ARG A 352 -26.47 8.98 3.92
C ARG A 352 -26.87 9.03 5.41
N PRO A 353 -26.36 8.13 6.26
CA PRO A 353 -26.57 8.18 7.70
C PRO A 353 -25.96 9.45 8.32
N ALA A 354 -26.61 10.03 9.33
CA ALA A 354 -26.12 11.23 10.03
C ALA A 354 -24.77 11.01 10.75
N ASP A 355 -24.48 9.78 11.13
CA ASP A 355 -23.26 9.30 11.78
C ASP A 355 -22.21 8.74 10.80
N ALA A 356 -22.50 8.75 9.49
CA ALA A 356 -21.52 8.41 8.47
C ALA A 356 -20.48 9.54 8.33
N MET A 357 -19.19 9.19 8.32
CA MET A 357 -18.05 10.11 8.18
C MET A 357 -18.30 11.21 7.13
N ALA A 358 -18.04 12.47 7.48
CA ALA A 358 -17.91 13.57 6.52
C ALA A 358 -16.78 13.25 5.54
N ILE A 359 -17.06 13.39 4.26
CA ILE A 359 -16.06 13.30 3.20
C ILE A 359 -15.19 14.55 3.36
N ALA A 360 -13.88 14.37 3.56
CA ALA A 360 -12.87 15.39 3.35
C ALA A 360 -12.07 14.98 2.11
#